data_AF-H6SJA3-F1
#
_entry.id   AF-H6SJA3-F1
#
_cell.length_a   1.000
_cell.length_b   1.000
_cell.length_c   1.000
_cell.angle_alpha   90.00
_cell.angle_beta   90.00
_cell.angle_gamma   90.00
#
_symmetry.space_group_name_H-M   'P 1'
#
loop_
_entity.id
_entity.type
_entity.pdbx_description
1 polymer ?
#
loop_
_entity_poly.entity_id
_entity_poly.type
_entity_poly.pdbx_seq_one_letter_code
_entity_poly.pdbx_strand_id
1 'polypeptide(L)'
;MAEFSDGRIRHLAMIQEVIARMAGESARMKQFALTAIGVLASTCVATRSAPLAGVAGVLTVIFWLLDAQYLRQERWFRALYDQVRLAEGPTDFLMTPNAEIRRRHTLLDGLFGWSVAPLYGALLTIAVLLARFVGSAPGTS
;
A
#
# COMPACT_ATOMS: atom_id res chain seq x y z
N MET A 1 10.33 5.34 -37.26
CA MET A 1 9.45 4.99 -36.12
C MET A 1 9.71 3.52 -35.83
N ALA A 2 10.21 3.17 -34.65
CA ALA A 2 10.43 1.77 -34.32
C ALA A 2 9.06 1.07 -34.27
N GLU A 3 8.83 0.13 -35.18
CA GLU A 3 7.62 -0.69 -35.17
C GLU A 3 7.76 -1.72 -34.05
N PHE A 4 6.93 -1.60 -33.01
CA PHE A 4 6.92 -2.59 -31.95
C PHE A 4 6.30 -3.87 -32.49
N SER A 5 6.96 -5.01 -32.27
CA SER A 5 6.40 -6.30 -32.65
C SER A 5 5.11 -6.60 -31.87
N ASP A 6 4.17 -7.32 -32.49
CA ASP A 6 2.94 -7.80 -31.85
C ASP A 6 3.20 -8.49 -30.49
N GLY A 7 4.30 -9.26 -30.41
CA GLY A 7 4.72 -9.93 -29.18
C GLY A 7 5.05 -8.94 -28.06
N ARG A 8 5.70 -7.83 -28.39
CA ARG A 8 6.05 -6.79 -27.42
C ARG A 8 4.82 -6.04 -26.92
N ILE A 9 3.90 -5.70 -27.81
CA ILE A 9 2.64 -5.05 -27.44
C ILE A 9 1.85 -5.93 -26.46
N ARG A 10 1.78 -7.24 -26.73
CA ARG A 10 1.14 -8.21 -25.81
C ARG A 10 1.87 -8.31 -24.46
N HIS A 11 3.20 -8.33 -24.46
CA HIS A 11 3.97 -8.38 -23.21
C HIS A 11 3.74 -7.13 -22.34
N LEU A 12 3.79 -5.94 -22.95
CA LEU A 12 3.48 -4.68 -22.27
C LEU A 12 2.05 -4.67 -21.72
N ALA A 13 1.06 -5.17 -22.48
CA ALA A 13 -0.31 -5.30 -22.02
C ALA A 13 -0.43 -6.21 -20.78
N MET A 14 0.22 -7.37 -20.78
CA MET A 14 0.21 -8.26 -19.61
C MET A 14 0.90 -7.63 -18.40
N ILE A 15 1.99 -6.88 -18.58
CA ILE A 15 2.63 -6.13 -17.46
C ILE A 15 1.65 -5.07 -16.93
N GLN A 16 0.97 -4.36 -17.83
CA GLN A 16 0.00 -3.32 -17.47
C GLN A 16 -1.17 -3.89 -16.65
N GLU A 17 -1.66 -5.10 -16.96
CA GLU A 17 -2.68 -5.79 -16.17
C GLU A 17 -2.20 -6.05 -14.74
N VAL A 18 -0.94 -6.45 -14.55
CA VAL A 18 -0.36 -6.65 -13.22
C VAL A 18 -0.25 -5.33 -12.46
N ILE A 19 0.20 -4.25 -13.12
CA ILE A 19 0.27 -2.91 -12.53
C ILE A 19 -1.13 -2.46 -12.06
N ALA A 20 -2.14 -2.60 -12.92
CA ALA A 20 -3.53 -2.25 -12.60
C ALA A 20 -4.07 -3.05 -11.41
N ARG A 21 -3.76 -4.35 -11.33
CA ARG A 21 -4.12 -5.20 -10.19
C ARG A 21 -3.46 -4.71 -8.91
N MET A 22 -2.17 -4.37 -8.92
CA MET A 22 -1.47 -3.87 -7.73
C MET A 22 -2.04 -2.53 -7.23
N ALA A 23 -2.34 -1.61 -8.16
CA ALA A 23 -2.99 -0.35 -7.82
C ALA A 23 -4.40 -0.59 -7.22
N GLY A 24 -5.15 -1.55 -7.76
CA GLY A 24 -6.45 -1.97 -7.23
C GLY A 24 -6.36 -2.56 -5.82
N GLU A 25 -5.43 -3.47 -5.57
CA GLU A 25 -5.21 -4.05 -4.23
C GLU A 25 -4.78 -2.99 -3.20
N SER A 26 -3.92 -2.05 -3.60
CA SER A 26 -3.55 -0.89 -2.77
C SER A 26 -4.77 -0.04 -2.40
N ALA A 27 -5.64 0.27 -3.35
CA ALA A 27 -6.87 1.03 -3.08
C ALA A 27 -7.84 0.27 -2.16
N ARG A 28 -7.98 -1.05 -2.35
CA ARG A 28 -8.80 -1.94 -1.48
C ARG A 28 -8.28 -1.93 -0.05
N MET A 29 -6.96 -2.00 0.16
CA MET A 29 -6.37 -1.94 1.50
C MET A 29 -6.70 -0.64 2.23
N LYS A 30 -6.69 0.51 1.53
CA LYS A 30 -7.08 1.81 2.12
C LYS A 30 -8.55 1.82 2.56
N GLN A 31 -9.45 1.27 1.73
CA GLN A 31 -10.87 1.18 2.06
C GLN A 31 -11.11 0.29 3.28
N PHE A 32 -10.52 -0.91 3.31
CA PHE A 32 -10.66 -1.81 4.46
C PHE A 32 -10.03 -1.26 5.73
N ALA A 33 -8.88 -0.59 5.62
CA ALA A 33 -8.28 0.09 6.76
C ALA A 33 -9.24 1.14 7.33
N LEU A 34 -9.81 2.01 6.49
CA LEU A 34 -10.74 3.06 6.94
C LEU A 34 -11.97 2.47 7.63
N THR A 35 -12.56 1.40 7.07
CA THR A 35 -13.71 0.73 7.67
C THR A 35 -13.36 0.08 9.01
N ALA A 36 -12.31 -0.75 9.06
CA ALA A 36 -11.94 -1.48 10.26
C ALA A 36 -11.51 -0.55 11.41
N ILE A 37 -10.69 0.45 11.10
CA ILE A 37 -10.23 1.43 12.08
C ILE A 37 -11.39 2.32 12.52
N GLY A 38 -12.29 2.71 11.61
CA GLY A 38 -13.49 3.48 11.95
C GLY A 38 -14.40 2.75 12.95
N VAL A 39 -14.60 1.45 12.76
CA VAL A 39 -15.39 0.60 13.70
C VAL A 39 -14.69 0.49 15.06
N LEU A 40 -13.37 0.27 15.07
CA LEU A 40 -12.61 0.20 16.32
C LEU A 40 -12.61 1.55 17.07
N ALA A 41 -12.46 2.65 16.33
CA ALA A 41 -12.50 4.00 16.88
C ALA A 41 -13.87 4.33 17.48
N SER A 42 -14.97 4.04 16.77
CA SER A 42 -16.32 4.27 17.27
C SER A 42 -16.61 3.43 18.51
N THR A 43 -16.19 2.16 18.51
CA THR A 43 -16.35 1.25 19.64
C THR A 43 -15.51 1.69 20.84
N CYS A 44 -14.29 2.19 20.62
CA CYS A 44 -13.43 2.75 21.66
C CYS A 44 -14.11 3.91 22.39
N VAL A 45 -14.72 4.84 21.64
CA VAL A 45 -15.45 5.98 22.21
C VAL A 45 -16.70 5.51 22.95
N ALA A 46 -17.48 4.60 22.34
CA ALA A 46 -18.73 4.11 22.92
C ALA A 46 -18.53 3.33 24.23
N THR A 47 -17.46 2.54 24.32
CA THR A 47 -17.17 1.70 25.49
C THR A 47 -16.21 2.33 26.50
N ARG A 48 -15.65 3.51 26.19
CA ARG A 48 -14.58 4.14 26.98
C ARG A 48 -13.40 3.20 27.27
N SER A 49 -13.11 2.29 26.34
CA SER A 49 -12.02 1.31 26.47
C SER A 49 -10.76 1.79 25.73
N ALA A 50 -9.80 2.34 26.48
CA ALA A 50 -8.52 2.79 25.94
C ALA A 50 -7.71 1.68 25.21
N PRO A 51 -7.73 0.40 25.63
CA PRO A 51 -7.07 -0.68 24.90
C PRO A 51 -7.51 -0.81 23.43
N LEU A 52 -8.77 -0.50 23.10
CA LEU A 52 -9.27 -0.58 21.72
C LEU A 52 -8.58 0.42 20.79
N ALA A 53 -8.18 1.58 21.30
CA ALA A 53 -7.39 2.55 20.53
C ALA A 53 -5.99 2.00 20.20
N GLY A 54 -5.39 1.24 21.11
CA GLY A 54 -4.13 0.53 20.86
C GLY A 54 -4.26 -0.51 19.77
N VAL A 55 -5.34 -1.31 19.80
CA VAL A 55 -5.64 -2.30 18.75
C VAL A 55 -5.84 -1.62 17.39
N ALA A 56 -6.58 -0.51 17.34
CA ALA A 56 -6.77 0.28 16.13
C ALA A 56 -5.43 0.81 15.58
N GLY A 57 -4.54 1.29 16.45
CA GLY A 57 -3.19 1.73 16.07
C GLY A 57 -2.35 0.61 15.47
N VAL A 58 -2.29 -0.56 16.12
CA VAL A 58 -1.56 -1.73 15.59
C VAL A 58 -2.11 -2.16 14.24
N LEU A 59 -3.43 -2.25 14.10
CA LEU A 59 -4.08 -2.61 12.84
C LEU A 59 -3.77 -1.60 11.73
N THR A 60 -3.72 -0.31 12.07
CA THR A 60 -3.31 0.76 11.14
C THR A 60 -1.89 0.54 10.61
N VAL A 61 -0.93 0.18 11.46
CA VAL A 61 0.45 -0.12 11.03
C VAL A 61 0.49 -1.34 10.11
N ILE A 62 -0.28 -2.39 10.41
CA ILE A 62 -0.33 -3.59 9.56
C ILE A 62 -0.86 -3.24 8.16
N PHE A 63 -1.99 -2.53 8.08
CA PHE A 63 -2.53 -2.10 6.79
C PHE A 63 -1.57 -1.15 6.05
N TRP A 64 -0.88 -0.26 6.77
CA TRP A 64 0.11 0.64 6.18
C TRP A 64 1.27 -0.13 5.53
N LEU A 65 1.79 -1.15 6.23
CA LEU A 65 2.83 -2.03 5.70
C LEU A 65 2.35 -2.80 4.47
N LEU A 66 1.15 -3.37 4.50
CA LEU A 66 0.57 -4.08 3.36
C LEU A 66 0.39 -3.17 2.15
N ASP A 67 -0.14 -1.96 2.36
CA ASP A 67 -0.32 -0.98 1.29
C ASP A 67 1.02 -0.55 0.66
N ALA A 68 2.03 -0.31 1.50
CA ALA A 68 3.40 -0.01 1.05
C ALA A 68 4.03 -1.17 0.23
N GLN A 69 3.70 -2.43 0.55
CA GLN A 69 4.15 -3.59 -0.22
C GLN A 69 3.55 -3.61 -1.62
N TYR A 70 2.25 -3.32 -1.76
CA TYR A 70 1.59 -3.27 -3.07
C TYR A 70 2.15 -2.13 -3.94
N LEU A 71 2.40 -0.96 -3.37
CA LEU A 71 3.07 0.14 -4.09
C LEU A 71 4.50 -0.21 -4.50
N ARG A 72 5.23 -0.95 -3.66
CA ARG A 72 6.57 -1.44 -4.02
C ARG A 72 6.51 -2.38 -5.21
N GLN A 73 5.56 -3.33 -5.21
CA GLN A 73 5.35 -4.25 -6.33
C GLN A 73 4.96 -3.50 -7.60
N GLU A 74 4.05 -2.53 -7.49
CA GLU A 74 3.67 -1.67 -8.60
C GLU A 74 4.89 -0.99 -9.25
N ARG A 75 5.79 -0.42 -8.43
CA ARG A 75 7.03 0.20 -8.93
C ARG A 75 7.97 -0.80 -9.59
N TRP A 76 8.06 -2.04 -9.08
CA TRP A 76 8.83 -3.09 -9.74
C TRP A 76 8.28 -3.41 -11.13
N PHE A 77 6.96 -3.53 -11.27
CA PHE A 77 6.34 -3.81 -12.56
C PHE A 77 6.37 -2.61 -13.51
N ARG A 78 6.29 -1.37 -13.01
CA ARG A 78 6.52 -0.16 -13.82
C ARG A 78 7.96 -0.11 -14.36
N ALA A 79 8.95 -0.44 -13.54
CA ALA A 79 10.34 -0.52 -14.00
C ALA A 79 10.55 -1.65 -15.01
N LEU A 80 9.89 -2.80 -14.82
CA LEU A 80 9.89 -3.89 -15.80
C LEU A 80 9.24 -3.46 -17.13
N TYR A 81 8.12 -2.73 -17.06
CA TYR A 81 7.45 -2.15 -18.23
C TYR A 81 8.40 -1.25 -19.02
N ASP A 82 9.11 -0.35 -18.33
CA ASP A 82 10.09 0.54 -18.98
C ASP A 82 11.26 -0.23 -19.62
N GLN A 83 11.74 -1.30 -18.98
CA GLN A 83 12.76 -2.16 -19.56
C GLN A 83 12.28 -2.85 -20.85
N VAL A 84 11.08 -3.45 -20.84
CA VAL A 84 10.52 -4.13 -22.02
C VAL A 84 10.20 -3.14 -23.14
N ARG A 85 9.77 -1.92 -22.81
CA ARG A 85 9.52 -0.84 -23.78
C ARG A 85 10.79 -0.44 -24.54
N LEU A 86 11.91 -0.35 -23.83
CA LEU A 86 13.20 0.08 -24.39
C LEU A 86 14.05 -1.07 -24.95
N ALA A 87 13.70 -2.33 -24.66
CA ALA A 87 14.45 -3.49 -25.13
C ALA A 87 14.50 -3.57 -26.66
N GLU A 88 15.63 -4.01 -27.20
CA GLU A 88 15.80 -4.32 -28.62
C GLU A 88 15.74 -5.83 -28.84
N GLY A 89 15.16 -6.27 -29.95
CA GLY A 89 15.08 -7.70 -30.29
C GLY A 89 13.78 -8.41 -29.86
N PRO A 90 13.76 -9.76 -29.94
CA PRO A 90 12.58 -10.58 -29.70
C PRO A 90 12.16 -10.56 -28.23
N THR A 91 10.84 -10.63 -28.01
CA THR A 91 10.24 -10.60 -26.68
C THR A 91 10.30 -11.98 -26.01
N ASP A 92 10.79 -12.03 -24.78
CA ASP A 92 10.95 -13.28 -24.00
C ASP A 92 9.80 -13.55 -23.00
N PHE A 93 8.85 -12.62 -22.88
CA PHE A 93 7.68 -12.70 -22.00
C PHE A 93 8.02 -12.91 -20.51
N LEU A 94 9.22 -12.53 -20.07
CA LEU A 94 9.59 -12.62 -18.67
C LEU A 94 8.73 -11.68 -17.81
N MET A 95 8.10 -12.25 -16.77
CA MET A 95 7.27 -11.52 -15.81
C MET A 95 7.87 -11.43 -14.41
N THR A 96 9.18 -11.66 -14.31
CA THR A 96 9.89 -11.58 -13.04
C THR A 96 10.76 -10.32 -13.03
N PRO A 97 10.45 -9.32 -12.18
CA PRO A 97 11.33 -8.18 -11.99
C PRO A 97 12.71 -8.66 -11.52
N ASN A 98 13.76 -8.23 -12.21
CA ASN A 98 15.12 -8.66 -11.92
C ASN A 98 15.62 -8.13 -10.56
N ALA A 99 16.74 -8.68 -10.08
CA ALA A 99 17.30 -8.32 -8.78
C ALA A 99 17.72 -6.84 -8.68
N GLU A 100 18.00 -6.17 -9.80
CA GLU A 100 18.32 -4.74 -9.80
C GLU A 100 17.07 -3.89 -9.53
N ILE A 101 15.97 -4.15 -10.24
CA ILE A 101 14.67 -3.50 -10.02
C ILE A 101 14.23 -3.69 -8.56
N ARG A 102 14.35 -4.91 -8.04
CA ARG A 102 13.95 -5.21 -6.66
C ARG A 102 14.77 -4.47 -5.61
N ARG A 103 16.06 -4.23 -5.87
CA ARG A 103 16.95 -3.48 -4.97
C ARG A 103 16.72 -1.97 -5.00
N ARG A 104 16.36 -1.40 -6.15
CA ARG A 104 16.13 0.05 -6.29
C ARG A 104 14.91 0.58 -5.55
N HIS A 105 13.91 -0.28 -5.31
CA HIS A 105 12.69 0.14 -4.62
C HIS A 105 12.59 -0.55 -3.27
N THR A 106 12.92 0.19 -2.22
CA THR A 106 12.86 -0.32 -0.85
C THR A 106 11.44 -0.19 -0.29
N LEU A 107 11.18 -0.86 0.84
CA LEU A 107 9.88 -0.74 1.52
C LEU A 107 9.66 0.63 2.12
N LEU A 108 10.74 1.29 2.53
CA LEU A 108 10.69 2.62 3.13
C LEU A 108 10.16 3.65 2.13
N ASP A 109 10.52 3.53 0.85
CA ASP A 109 10.00 4.37 -0.23
C ASP A 109 8.48 4.18 -0.45
N GLY A 110 7.92 3.05 -0.02
CA GLY A 110 6.47 2.78 -0.05
C GLY A 110 5.77 3.33 1.17
N LEU A 111 6.38 3.17 2.34
CA LEU A 111 5.83 3.63 3.61
C LEU A 111 5.71 5.15 3.67
N PHE A 112 6.73 5.88 3.21
CA PHE A 112 6.72 7.35 3.14
C PHE A 112 6.21 7.90 1.80
N GLY A 113 5.53 7.07 1.01
CA GLY A 113 4.93 7.51 -0.24
C GLY A 113 3.86 8.58 -0.02
N TRP A 114 3.85 9.60 -0.88
CA TRP A 114 2.90 10.72 -0.83
C TRP A 114 1.43 10.30 -0.76
N SER A 115 1.06 9.18 -1.39
CA SER A 115 -0.32 8.70 -1.43
C SER A 115 -0.76 7.89 -0.20
N VAL A 116 0.17 7.53 0.69
CA VAL A 116 -0.08 6.59 1.79
C VAL A 116 0.23 7.22 3.14
N ALA A 117 1.37 7.92 3.24
CA ALA A 117 1.82 8.52 4.49
C ALA A 117 0.78 9.47 5.13
N PRO A 118 0.07 10.35 4.40
CA PRO A 118 -0.93 11.23 5.01
C PRO A 118 -2.13 10.47 5.58
N LEU A 119 -2.62 9.45 4.87
CA LEU A 119 -3.80 8.68 5.28
C LEU A 119 -3.51 7.88 6.55
N TYR A 120 -2.47 7.05 6.52
CA TYR A 120 -2.13 6.20 7.66
C TYR A 120 -1.56 7.00 8.83
N GLY A 121 -0.86 8.10 8.54
CA GLY A 121 -0.46 9.09 9.54
C GLY A 121 -1.65 9.69 10.28
N ALA A 122 -2.69 10.12 9.54
CA ALA A 122 -3.92 10.65 10.14
C ALA A 122 -4.67 9.58 10.99
N LEU A 123 -4.72 8.33 10.52
CA LEU A 123 -5.36 7.26 11.28
C LEU A 123 -4.60 6.95 12.59
N LEU A 124 -3.27 6.95 12.55
CA LEU A 124 -2.44 6.78 13.75
C LEU A 124 -2.59 7.95 14.73
N THR A 125 -2.61 9.20 14.25
CA THR A 125 -2.81 10.35 15.13
C THR A 125 -4.18 10.31 15.79
N ILE A 126 -5.24 9.94 15.05
CA ILE A 126 -6.58 9.74 15.61
C ILE A 126 -6.56 8.65 16.69
N ALA A 127 -5.93 7.50 16.43
CA ALA A 127 -5.85 6.42 17.42
C ALA A 127 -5.14 6.88 18.71
N VAL A 128 -4.04 7.64 18.60
CA VAL A 128 -3.32 8.19 19.76
C VAL A 128 -4.18 9.20 20.52
N LEU A 129 -4.87 10.11 19.82
CA LEU A 129 -5.75 11.09 20.44
C LEU A 129 -6.91 10.41 21.19
N LEU A 130 -7.52 9.38 20.61
CA LEU A 130 -8.55 8.59 21.26
C LEU A 130 -8.03 7.88 22.50
N ALA A 131 -6.85 7.27 22.43
CA ALA A 131 -6.23 6.64 23.60
C ALA A 131 -6.02 7.63 24.75
N ARG A 132 -5.56 8.85 24.44
CA ARG A 132 -5.37 9.91 25.44
C ARG A 132 -6.69 10.43 26.00
N PHE A 133 -7.67 10.68 25.15
CA PHE A 133 -8.99 11.21 25.55
C PHE A 133 -9.77 10.22 26.41
N VAL A 134 -9.75 8.94 26.06
CA VAL A 134 -10.44 7.89 26.82
C VAL A 134 -9.68 7.56 28.10
N GLY A 135 -8.35 7.52 28.05
CA GLY A 135 -7.51 7.23 29.22
C GLY A 135 -7.46 8.35 30.27
N SER A 136 -7.75 9.61 29.90
CA SER A 136 -7.82 10.73 30.86
C SER A 136 -9.19 10.89 31.52
N ALA A 137 -10.20 10.11 31.11
CA ALA A 137 -11.52 10.14 31.73
C ALA A 137 -11.47 9.47 33.12
N PRO A 138 -11.85 10.17 34.21
CA PRO A 138 -11.86 9.59 35.53
C PRO A 138 -12.95 8.51 35.62
N GLY A 139 -12.56 7.25 35.82
CA GLY A 139 -13.52 6.15 35.98
C GLY A 139 -13.02 4.71 35.72
N THR A 140 -11.73 4.47 35.52
CA THR A 140 -11.19 3.09 35.43
C THR A 140 -10.19 2.82 36.54
N SER A 141 -10.72 2.59 37.74
CA SER A 141 -10.06 1.92 38.86
C SER A 141 -10.98 0.81 39.34
#